data_AF-A0A522BTQ5-F1
#
_entry.id   AF-A0A522BTQ5-F1
#
_cell.length_a   1.000
_cell.length_b   1.000
_cell.length_c   1.000
_cell.angle_alpha   90.00
_cell.angle_beta   90.00
_cell.angle_gamma   90.00
#
_symmetry.space_group_name_H-M   'P 1'
#
loop_
_entity.id
_entity.type
_entity.pdbx_description
1 polymer ?
#
loop_
_entity_poly.entity_id
_entity_poly.type
_entity_poly.pdbx_seq_one_letter_code
_entity_poly.pdbx_strand_id
1 'polypeptide(L)'
;MCASNRVPAKAASRRVPLLAAVLAAVLVLPAAAADKKEQEQVRRLRQQLQQLQQEQAGVQEQAAQQQAAAQAEVKKARGELESSKAGAAAASGRAAKLARELEAAKAERDALSKELAQLRLRAEKDATDLQQTRTRLQQRDTELGELQTAHKTQAGALGSCQARNASLYELGQEILGRYEGKGLGEVIGSNEPFTKIKRVQLENLAQDYRDKLDQNVVAPAAGPAVQTR
;
A
#
# COMPACT_ATOMS: atom_id res chain seq x y z
N MET A 1 -1.80 -51.09 -6.80
CA MET A 1 -1.95 -52.29 -5.96
C MET A 1 -3.43 -52.55 -5.74
N CYS A 2 -3.81 -53.83 -5.80
CA CYS A 2 -5.11 -54.34 -6.22
C CYS A 2 -6.29 -54.05 -5.29
N ALA A 3 -7.47 -53.86 -5.88
CA ALA A 3 -8.77 -53.98 -5.24
C ALA A 3 -9.17 -55.47 -5.15
N SER A 4 -9.88 -55.88 -4.09
CA SER A 4 -10.80 -57.01 -4.15
C SER A 4 -11.77 -57.00 -2.96
N ASN A 5 -13.02 -56.60 -3.21
CA ASN A 5 -14.16 -56.87 -2.35
C ASN A 5 -15.13 -57.80 -3.11
N ARG A 6 -15.78 -58.72 -2.39
CA ARG A 6 -16.25 -60.03 -2.91
C ARG A 6 -17.79 -60.10 -3.05
N VAL A 7 -18.20 -60.94 -4.01
CA VAL A 7 -19.51 -61.63 -4.25
C VAL A 7 -20.72 -60.73 -4.65
N PRO A 8 -21.80 -61.22 -5.32
CA PRO A 8 -22.08 -62.59 -5.82
C PRO A 8 -22.77 -62.70 -7.20
N ALA A 9 -22.79 -63.91 -7.80
CA ALA A 9 -23.88 -64.34 -8.70
C ALA A 9 -23.89 -65.85 -8.98
N LYS A 10 -25.10 -66.41 -8.99
CA LYS A 10 -25.50 -67.78 -9.37
C LYS A 10 -25.61 -67.94 -10.90
N ALA A 11 -25.34 -69.15 -11.41
CA ALA A 11 -25.96 -69.75 -12.60
C ALA A 11 -25.72 -71.28 -12.52
N ALA A 12 -26.76 -72.10 -12.31
CA ALA A 12 -27.55 -72.80 -13.34
C ALA A 12 -26.72 -73.79 -14.21
N SER A 13 -26.96 -75.10 -14.08
CA SER A 13 -27.79 -75.87 -15.04
C SER A 13 -27.61 -77.40 -14.90
N ARG A 14 -28.72 -78.09 -15.22
CA ARG A 14 -28.85 -79.45 -15.81
C ARG A 14 -28.45 -80.67 -14.98
N ARG A 15 -29.45 -81.52 -14.71
CA ARG A 15 -29.51 -82.94 -15.13
C ARG A 15 -30.92 -83.54 -14.88
N VAL A 16 -31.39 -84.24 -15.91
CA VAL A 16 -32.51 -85.18 -16.09
C VAL A 16 -31.86 -86.35 -16.90
N PRO A 17 -32.25 -87.65 -16.93
CA PRO A 17 -33.56 -88.32 -16.68
C PRO A 17 -33.46 -89.70 -15.93
N LEU A 18 -34.54 -90.51 -16.03
CA LEU A 18 -34.77 -91.97 -15.74
C LEU A 18 -35.58 -92.23 -14.46
N LEU A 19 -36.72 -92.95 -14.40
CA LEU A 19 -37.41 -93.98 -15.20
C LEU A 19 -38.95 -93.69 -15.19
N ALA A 20 -39.80 -93.88 -16.21
CA ALA A 20 -40.14 -95.02 -17.09
C ALA A 20 -40.97 -96.17 -16.45
N ALA A 21 -42.29 -96.17 -16.76
CA ALA A 21 -43.28 -97.27 -16.88
C ALA A 21 -43.56 -98.19 -15.65
N VAL A 22 -44.79 -98.64 -15.33
CA VAL A 22 -45.81 -99.42 -16.08
C VAL A 22 -47.15 -99.31 -15.28
N LEU A 23 -48.25 -98.77 -15.80
CA LEU A 23 -49.38 -99.36 -16.56
C LEU A 23 -50.18 -100.53 -15.94
N ALA A 24 -51.48 -100.25 -15.65
CA ALA A 24 -52.70 -101.08 -15.88
C ALA A 24 -52.83 -102.46 -15.19
N ALA A 25 -53.99 -103.01 -14.79
CA ALA A 25 -55.44 -102.74 -14.87
C ALA A 25 -56.11 -103.69 -13.82
N VAL A 26 -57.36 -103.53 -13.35
CA VAL A 26 -58.58 -104.16 -13.93
C VAL A 26 -59.75 -103.99 -12.93
N LEU A 27 -60.83 -103.29 -13.36
CA LEU A 27 -62.28 -103.63 -13.34
C LEU A 27 -62.96 -103.99 -11.98
N VAL A 28 -64.17 -103.56 -11.57
CA VAL A 28 -65.43 -103.10 -12.21
C VAL A 28 -66.34 -102.39 -11.16
N LEU A 29 -67.16 -101.42 -11.63
CA LEU A 29 -68.24 -100.63 -10.95
C LEU A 29 -69.51 -101.46 -10.56
N PRO A 30 -70.65 -100.91 -10.04
CA PRO A 30 -70.98 -99.56 -9.51
C PRO A 30 -71.76 -99.58 -8.16
N ALA A 31 -71.82 -98.45 -7.43
CA ALA A 31 -72.89 -98.21 -6.46
C ALA A 31 -73.25 -96.71 -6.44
N ALA A 32 -74.20 -96.35 -7.30
CA ALA A 32 -74.81 -95.03 -7.33
C ALA A 32 -75.87 -94.95 -6.22
N ALA A 33 -75.60 -94.18 -5.15
CA ALA A 33 -76.59 -93.56 -4.26
C ALA A 33 -75.93 -92.75 -3.12
N ALA A 34 -74.90 -91.92 -3.43
CA ALA A 34 -74.37 -90.91 -2.49
C ALA A 34 -74.02 -89.58 -3.19
N ASP A 35 -74.32 -89.45 -4.49
CA ASP A 35 -73.73 -88.43 -5.37
C ASP A 35 -74.13 -86.98 -5.10
N LYS A 36 -75.33 -86.68 -4.56
CA LYS A 36 -75.78 -85.27 -4.48
C LYS A 36 -75.05 -84.46 -3.41
N LYS A 37 -74.77 -85.04 -2.24
CA LYS A 37 -74.07 -84.34 -1.15
C LYS A 37 -72.56 -84.27 -1.39
N GLU A 38 -71.96 -85.32 -1.95
CA GLU A 38 -70.54 -85.32 -2.33
C GLU A 38 -70.26 -84.40 -3.52
N GLN A 39 -71.14 -84.34 -4.55
CA GLN A 39 -70.99 -83.37 -5.63
C GLN A 39 -71.11 -81.92 -5.15
N GLU A 40 -71.99 -81.62 -4.18
CA GLU A 40 -72.06 -80.29 -3.56
C GLU A 40 -70.81 -79.95 -2.73
N GLN A 41 -70.24 -80.91 -2.00
CA GLN A 41 -68.99 -80.73 -1.26
C GLN A 41 -67.78 -80.53 -2.19
N VAL A 42 -67.67 -81.32 -3.25
CA VAL A 42 -66.64 -81.18 -4.29
C VAL A 42 -66.77 -79.84 -5.01
N ARG A 43 -68.00 -79.36 -5.25
CA ARG A 43 -68.23 -78.05 -5.87
C ARG A 43 -67.81 -76.90 -4.96
N ARG A 44 -68.08 -76.97 -3.65
CA ARG A 44 -67.58 -76.00 -2.65
C ARG A 44 -66.05 -76.03 -2.54
N LEU A 45 -65.44 -77.22 -2.54
CA LEU A 45 -63.98 -77.38 -2.47
C LEU A 45 -63.28 -76.83 -3.73
N ARG A 46 -63.87 -77.03 -4.92
CA ARG A 46 -63.41 -76.40 -6.17
C ARG A 46 -63.51 -74.88 -6.14
N GLN A 47 -64.59 -74.33 -5.59
CA GLN A 47 -64.75 -72.89 -5.42
C GLN A 47 -63.73 -72.31 -4.43
N GLN A 48 -63.45 -73.00 -3.32
CA GLN A 48 -62.39 -72.62 -2.36
C GLN A 48 -60.99 -72.67 -3.00
N LEU A 49 -60.68 -73.69 -3.80
CA LEU A 49 -59.41 -73.75 -4.54
C LEU A 49 -59.29 -72.63 -5.58
N GLN A 50 -60.36 -72.28 -6.28
CA GLN A 50 -60.37 -71.12 -7.19
C GLN A 50 -60.16 -69.79 -6.45
N GLN A 51 -60.80 -69.61 -5.29
CA GLN A 51 -60.59 -68.42 -4.44
C GLN A 51 -59.15 -68.33 -3.95
N LEU A 52 -58.59 -69.42 -3.42
CA LEU A 52 -57.19 -69.46 -2.97
C LEU A 52 -56.21 -69.22 -4.13
N GLN A 53 -56.49 -69.73 -5.32
CA GLN A 53 -55.64 -69.51 -6.49
C GLN A 53 -55.70 -68.03 -6.96
N GLN A 54 -56.86 -67.38 -6.87
CA GLN A 54 -57.00 -65.94 -7.13
C GLN A 54 -56.33 -65.09 -6.05
N GLU A 55 -56.46 -65.45 -4.78
CA GLU A 55 -55.76 -64.78 -3.67
C GLU A 55 -54.25 -64.93 -3.81
N GLN A 56 -53.74 -66.09 -4.18
CA GLN A 56 -52.32 -66.33 -4.37
C GLN A 56 -51.77 -65.54 -5.57
N ALA A 57 -52.52 -65.46 -6.67
CA ALA A 57 -52.17 -64.61 -7.82
C ALA A 57 -52.18 -63.12 -7.46
N GLY A 58 -53.20 -62.67 -6.71
CA GLY A 58 -53.31 -61.28 -6.24
C GLY A 58 -52.19 -60.88 -5.27
N VAL A 59 -51.83 -61.76 -4.32
CA VAL A 59 -50.70 -61.53 -3.41
C VAL A 59 -49.38 -61.52 -4.17
N GLN A 60 -49.20 -62.37 -5.19
CA GLN A 60 -47.99 -62.42 -5.99
C GLN A 60 -47.85 -61.17 -6.89
N GLU A 61 -48.94 -60.67 -7.46
CA GLU A 61 -48.97 -59.38 -8.17
C GLU A 61 -48.70 -58.20 -7.22
N GLN A 62 -49.32 -58.16 -6.05
CA GLN A 62 -49.08 -57.11 -5.05
C GLN A 62 -47.62 -57.12 -4.57
N ALA A 63 -47.04 -58.30 -4.34
CA ALA A 63 -45.63 -58.44 -3.98
C ALA A 63 -44.70 -58.00 -5.12
N ALA A 64 -45.03 -58.32 -6.38
CA ALA A 64 -44.28 -57.88 -7.55
C ALA A 64 -44.37 -56.35 -7.73
N GLN A 65 -45.56 -55.77 -7.55
CA GLN A 65 -45.78 -54.32 -7.61
C GLN A 65 -45.03 -53.59 -6.49
N GLN A 66 -45.07 -54.11 -5.25
CA GLN A 66 -44.32 -53.53 -4.13
C GLN A 66 -42.80 -53.64 -4.33
N GLN A 67 -42.30 -54.77 -4.84
CA GLN A 67 -40.88 -54.89 -5.19
C GLN A 67 -40.47 -53.93 -6.31
N ALA A 68 -41.30 -53.77 -7.34
CA ALA A 68 -41.03 -52.83 -8.43
C ALA A 68 -41.03 -51.37 -7.93
N ALA A 69 -42.00 -51.00 -7.11
CA ALA A 69 -42.09 -49.67 -6.49
C ALA A 69 -40.90 -49.41 -5.55
N ALA A 70 -40.54 -50.36 -4.68
CA ALA A 70 -39.38 -50.25 -3.81
C ALA A 70 -38.06 -50.13 -4.59
N GLN A 71 -37.89 -50.89 -5.68
CA GLN A 71 -36.71 -50.75 -6.55
C GLN A 71 -36.67 -49.40 -7.27
N ALA A 72 -37.81 -48.86 -7.68
CA ALA A 72 -37.90 -47.53 -8.28
C ALA A 72 -37.53 -46.43 -7.28
N GLU A 73 -38.06 -46.49 -6.05
CA GLU A 73 -37.74 -45.55 -4.96
C GLU A 73 -36.26 -45.63 -4.56
N VAL A 74 -35.68 -46.83 -4.44
CA VAL A 74 -34.25 -46.99 -4.16
C VAL A 74 -33.38 -46.40 -5.27
N LYS A 75 -33.77 -46.59 -6.55
CA LYS A 75 -33.04 -45.99 -7.68
C LYS A 75 -33.14 -44.46 -7.65
N LYS A 76 -34.32 -43.92 -7.37
CA LYS A 76 -34.56 -42.47 -7.27
C LYS A 76 -33.79 -41.86 -6.11
N ALA A 77 -33.90 -42.44 -4.90
CA ALA A 77 -33.18 -42.01 -3.72
C ALA A 77 -31.65 -42.11 -3.90
N ARG A 78 -31.15 -43.15 -4.59
CA ARG A 78 -29.72 -43.22 -4.96
C ARG A 78 -29.32 -42.11 -5.92
N GLY A 79 -30.14 -41.80 -6.92
CA GLY A 79 -29.89 -40.68 -7.85
C GLY A 79 -29.84 -39.33 -7.14
N GLU A 80 -30.78 -39.08 -6.23
CA GLU A 80 -30.83 -37.86 -5.40
C GLU A 80 -29.66 -37.78 -4.41
N LEU A 81 -29.25 -38.90 -3.82
CA LEU A 81 -28.09 -38.94 -2.93
C LEU A 81 -26.80 -38.62 -3.69
N GLU A 82 -26.60 -39.20 -4.88
CA GLU A 82 -25.42 -38.94 -5.69
C GLU A 82 -25.40 -37.50 -6.23
N SER A 83 -26.55 -36.94 -6.64
CA SER A 83 -26.64 -35.54 -7.05
C SER A 83 -26.37 -34.58 -5.88
N SER A 84 -26.91 -34.88 -4.70
CA SER A 84 -26.67 -34.11 -3.48
C SER A 84 -25.20 -34.17 -3.05
N LYS A 85 -24.56 -35.36 -3.08
CA LYS A 85 -23.12 -35.50 -2.81
C LYS A 85 -22.27 -34.72 -3.82
N ALA A 86 -22.61 -34.78 -5.11
CA ALA A 86 -21.91 -34.00 -6.13
C ALA A 86 -22.06 -32.50 -5.89
N GLY A 87 -23.26 -32.04 -5.52
CA GLY A 87 -23.54 -30.65 -5.14
C GLY A 87 -22.75 -30.20 -3.91
N ALA A 88 -22.71 -31.02 -2.86
CA ALA A 88 -21.94 -30.75 -1.64
C ALA A 88 -20.43 -30.70 -1.91
N ALA A 89 -19.90 -31.62 -2.72
CA ALA A 89 -18.49 -31.62 -3.12
C ALA A 89 -18.14 -30.36 -3.94
N ALA A 90 -19.00 -29.95 -4.88
CA ALA A 90 -18.82 -28.73 -5.66
C ALA A 90 -18.89 -27.46 -4.77
N ALA A 91 -19.83 -27.40 -3.84
CA ALA A 91 -19.98 -26.29 -2.89
C ALA A 91 -18.76 -26.20 -1.96
N SER A 92 -18.28 -27.33 -1.43
CA SER A 92 -17.05 -27.39 -0.62
C SER A 92 -15.83 -26.92 -1.41
N GLY A 93 -15.69 -27.35 -2.67
CA GLY A 93 -14.63 -26.88 -3.56
C GLY A 93 -14.67 -25.37 -3.82
N ARG A 94 -15.86 -24.79 -4.01
CA ARG A 94 -16.03 -23.32 -4.14
C ARG A 94 -15.71 -22.60 -2.85
N ALA A 95 -16.17 -23.10 -1.71
CA ALA A 95 -15.88 -22.51 -0.40
C ALA A 95 -14.36 -22.50 -0.11
N ALA A 96 -13.65 -23.58 -0.44
CA ALA A 96 -12.19 -23.65 -0.31
C ALA A 96 -11.46 -22.65 -1.22
N LYS A 97 -11.95 -22.43 -2.46
CA LYS A 97 -11.40 -21.40 -3.36
C LYS A 97 -11.63 -19.99 -2.82
N LEU A 98 -12.86 -19.67 -2.43
CA LEU A 98 -13.22 -18.37 -1.86
C LEU A 98 -12.44 -18.08 -0.57
N ALA A 99 -12.22 -19.09 0.28
CA ALA A 99 -11.40 -18.94 1.48
C ALA A 99 -9.95 -18.57 1.13
N ARG A 100 -9.37 -19.20 0.09
CA ARG A 100 -8.00 -18.86 -0.38
C ARG A 100 -7.93 -17.46 -0.98
N GLU A 101 -8.91 -17.08 -1.79
CA GLU A 101 -9.00 -15.74 -2.38
C GLU A 101 -9.16 -14.67 -1.29
N LEU A 102 -9.96 -14.93 -0.26
CA LEU A 102 -10.17 -14.02 0.86
C LEU A 102 -8.90 -13.85 1.70
N GLU A 103 -8.14 -14.92 1.95
CA GLU A 103 -6.85 -14.80 2.64
C GLU A 103 -5.80 -14.09 1.77
N ALA A 104 -5.77 -14.33 0.46
CA ALA A 104 -4.90 -13.60 -0.46
C ALA A 104 -5.23 -12.09 -0.48
N ALA A 105 -6.51 -11.74 -0.57
CA ALA A 105 -6.97 -10.35 -0.55
C ALA A 105 -6.67 -9.64 0.78
N LYS A 106 -6.78 -10.35 1.91
CA LYS A 106 -6.35 -9.81 3.22
C LYS A 106 -4.86 -9.55 3.27
N ALA A 107 -4.04 -10.47 2.78
CA ALA A 107 -2.58 -10.30 2.73
C ALA A 107 -2.18 -9.11 1.84
N GLU A 108 -2.84 -8.95 0.69
CA GLU A 108 -2.63 -7.82 -0.21
C GLU A 108 -3.06 -6.49 0.44
N ARG A 109 -4.23 -6.44 1.06
CA ARG A 109 -4.67 -5.27 1.85
C ARG A 109 -3.64 -4.92 2.93
N ASP A 110 -3.11 -5.91 3.65
CA ASP A 110 -2.13 -5.67 4.71
C ASP A 110 -0.81 -5.14 4.14
N ALA A 111 -0.36 -5.66 3.00
CA ALA A 111 0.81 -5.15 2.30
C ALA A 111 0.60 -3.70 1.85
N LEU A 112 -0.52 -3.39 1.19
CA LEU A 112 -0.88 -2.05 0.75
C LEU A 112 -1.02 -1.08 1.94
N SER A 113 -1.59 -1.53 3.06
CA SER A 113 -1.71 -0.69 4.26
C SER A 113 -0.33 -0.29 4.83
N LYS A 114 0.64 -1.21 4.80
CA LYS A 114 2.01 -0.96 5.23
C LYS A 114 2.74 -0.02 4.27
N GLU A 115 2.59 -0.24 2.97
CA GLU A 115 3.17 0.63 1.95
C GLU A 115 2.63 2.06 2.07
N LEU A 116 1.32 2.20 2.24
CA LEU A 116 0.68 3.50 2.41
C LEU A 116 1.17 4.20 3.68
N ALA A 117 1.32 3.47 4.79
CA ALA A 117 1.91 4.02 6.02
C ALA A 117 3.37 4.47 5.81
N GLN A 118 4.19 3.70 5.09
CA GLN A 118 5.56 4.07 4.76
C GLN A 118 5.63 5.30 3.85
N LEU A 119 4.76 5.38 2.85
CA LEU A 119 4.68 6.52 1.94
C LEU A 119 4.27 7.80 2.69
N ARG A 120 3.31 7.72 3.62
CA ARG A 120 2.94 8.85 4.48
C ARG A 120 4.12 9.33 5.33
N LEU A 121 4.83 8.40 5.97
CA LEU A 121 6.01 8.73 6.77
C LEU A 121 7.11 9.39 5.94
N ARG A 122 7.33 8.91 4.70
CA ARG A 122 8.30 9.54 3.77
C ARG A 122 7.86 10.95 3.37
N ALA A 123 6.59 11.12 3.00
CA ALA A 123 6.05 12.42 2.63
C ALA A 123 6.14 13.45 3.77
N GLU A 124 5.88 13.04 5.02
CA GLU A 124 6.02 13.92 6.19
C GLU A 124 7.49 14.32 6.45
N LYS A 125 8.43 13.38 6.30
CA LYS A 125 9.87 13.66 6.39
C LYS A 125 10.31 14.62 5.30
N ASP A 126 9.95 14.35 4.05
CA ASP A 126 10.30 15.19 2.91
C ASP A 126 9.72 16.60 3.05
N ALA A 127 8.48 16.72 3.56
CA ALA A 127 7.87 18.02 3.85
C ALA A 127 8.65 18.80 4.92
N THR A 128 9.08 18.11 5.98
CA THR A 128 9.89 18.71 7.06
C THR A 128 11.27 19.14 6.53
N ASP A 129 11.94 18.28 5.78
CA ASP A 129 13.26 18.54 5.21
C ASP A 129 13.22 19.70 4.21
N LEU A 130 12.17 19.78 3.39
CA LEU A 130 11.94 20.92 2.49
C LEU A 130 11.71 22.21 3.26
N GLN A 131 10.95 22.18 4.35
CA GLN A 131 10.71 23.36 5.18
C GLN A 131 12.01 23.84 5.85
N GLN A 132 12.79 22.93 6.44
CA GLN A 132 14.10 23.24 7.02
C GLN A 132 15.08 23.78 5.97
N THR A 133 15.07 23.22 4.76
CA THR A 133 15.93 23.68 3.67
C THR A 133 15.55 25.07 3.21
N ARG A 134 14.25 25.37 3.07
CA ARG A 134 13.76 26.73 2.77
C ARG A 134 14.18 27.73 3.83
N THR A 135 14.01 27.41 5.11
CA THR A 135 14.45 28.29 6.20
C THR A 135 15.97 28.52 6.17
N ARG A 136 16.77 27.48 5.93
CA ARG A 136 18.23 27.61 5.78
C ARG A 136 18.61 28.50 4.59
N LEU A 137 17.95 28.35 3.46
CA LEU A 137 18.20 29.22 2.28
C LEU A 137 17.87 30.68 2.59
N GLN A 138 16.72 30.96 3.21
CA GLN A 138 16.35 32.33 3.60
C GLN A 138 17.37 32.96 4.57
N GLN A 139 17.86 32.18 5.54
CA GLN A 139 18.91 32.63 6.45
C GLN A 139 20.21 32.95 5.71
N ARG A 140 20.62 32.09 4.76
CA ARG A 140 21.81 32.33 3.94
C ARG A 140 21.65 33.55 3.05
N ASP A 141 20.51 33.76 2.42
CA ASP A 141 20.25 34.93 1.59
C ASP A 141 20.32 36.23 2.40
N THR A 142 19.81 36.19 3.64
CA THR A 142 19.88 37.34 4.56
C THR A 142 21.33 37.63 4.96
N GLU A 143 22.08 36.61 5.36
CA GLU A 143 23.50 36.74 5.73
C GLU A 143 24.36 37.21 4.55
N LEU A 144 24.10 36.74 3.33
CA LEU A 144 24.78 37.24 2.13
C LEU A 144 24.47 38.71 1.87
N GLY A 145 23.22 39.14 2.07
CA GLY A 145 22.82 40.55 1.95
C GLY A 145 23.51 41.44 2.99
N GLU A 146 23.59 40.98 4.25
CA GLU A 146 24.30 41.66 5.34
C GLU A 146 25.80 41.76 5.05
N LEU A 147 26.43 40.64 4.65
CA LEU A 147 27.85 40.60 4.32
C LEU A 147 28.18 41.50 3.12
N GLN A 148 27.33 41.51 2.09
CA GLN A 148 27.49 42.39 0.94
C GLN A 148 27.39 43.86 1.33
N THR A 149 26.46 44.20 2.25
CA THR A 149 26.31 45.56 2.77
C THR A 149 27.53 45.96 3.60
N ALA A 150 27.98 45.10 4.51
CA ALA A 150 29.19 45.33 5.31
C ALA A 150 30.42 45.51 4.41
N HIS A 151 30.59 44.68 3.39
CA HIS A 151 31.67 44.78 2.42
C HIS A 151 31.63 46.11 1.66
N LYS A 152 30.46 46.55 1.17
CA LYS A 152 30.31 47.85 0.49
C LYS A 152 30.66 49.02 1.41
N THR A 153 30.19 48.99 2.66
CA THR A 153 30.51 50.02 3.66
C THR A 153 32.01 50.08 3.95
N GLN A 154 32.64 48.92 4.16
CA GLN A 154 34.09 48.85 4.39
C GLN A 154 34.89 49.33 3.18
N ALA A 155 34.52 48.90 1.96
CA ALA A 155 35.16 49.35 0.73
C ALA A 155 35.03 50.86 0.53
N GLY A 156 33.85 51.44 0.79
CA GLY A 156 33.63 52.88 0.73
C GLY A 156 34.42 53.66 1.79
N ALA A 157 34.52 53.14 3.01
CA ALA A 157 35.32 53.72 4.08
C ALA A 157 36.83 53.71 3.73
N LEU A 158 37.33 52.60 3.17
CA LEU A 158 38.71 52.49 2.70
C LEU A 158 39.00 53.46 1.57
N GLY A 159 38.12 53.56 0.56
CA GLY A 159 38.28 54.51 -0.54
C GLY A 159 38.28 55.97 -0.06
N SER A 160 37.41 56.31 0.91
CA SER A 160 37.39 57.63 1.52
C SER A 160 38.67 57.92 2.31
N CYS A 161 39.20 56.93 3.03
CA CYS A 161 40.47 57.03 3.76
C CYS A 161 41.64 57.27 2.79
N GLN A 162 41.70 56.53 1.68
CA GLN A 162 42.71 56.70 0.63
C GLN A 162 42.65 58.10 0.01
N ALA A 163 41.45 58.59 -0.33
CA ALA A 163 41.27 59.92 -0.91
C ALA A 163 41.70 61.03 0.07
N ARG A 164 41.33 60.93 1.34
CA ARG A 164 41.78 61.87 2.38
C ARG A 164 43.27 61.81 2.62
N ASN A 165 43.87 60.62 2.59
CA ASN A 165 45.31 60.45 2.73
C ASN A 165 46.07 61.12 1.58
N ALA A 166 45.61 60.96 0.34
CA ALA A 166 46.17 61.65 -0.83
C ALA A 166 46.05 63.17 -0.69
N SER A 167 44.87 63.67 -0.30
CA SER A 167 44.63 65.11 -0.04
C SER A 167 45.55 65.68 1.04
N LEU A 168 45.75 64.96 2.15
CA LEU A 168 46.70 65.35 3.20
C LEU A 168 48.15 65.37 2.69
N TYR A 169 48.53 64.42 1.85
CA TYR A 169 49.86 64.36 1.26
C TYR A 169 50.12 65.54 0.31
N GLU A 170 49.17 65.85 -0.58
CA GLU A 170 49.23 67.01 -1.47
C GLU A 170 49.29 68.32 -0.67
N LEU A 171 48.46 68.45 0.38
CA LEU A 171 48.48 69.60 1.27
C LEU A 171 49.84 69.77 1.96
N GLY A 172 50.43 68.67 2.42
CA GLY A 172 51.77 68.66 3.01
C GLY A 172 52.84 69.12 2.02
N GLN A 173 52.78 68.66 0.76
CA GLN A 173 53.68 69.15 -0.30
C GLN A 173 53.47 70.64 -0.59
N GLU A 174 52.22 71.13 -0.62
CA GLU A 174 51.92 72.56 -0.83
C GLU A 174 52.57 73.42 0.26
N ILE A 175 52.43 73.02 1.53
CA ILE A 175 53.01 73.74 2.67
C ILE A 175 54.55 73.74 2.59
N LEU A 176 55.17 72.59 2.31
CA LEU A 176 56.64 72.49 2.16
C LEU A 176 57.15 73.35 1.00
N GLY A 177 56.51 73.28 -0.17
CA GLY A 177 56.92 74.08 -1.33
C GLY A 177 56.79 75.59 -1.08
N ARG A 178 55.75 76.04 -0.37
CA ARG A 178 55.64 77.46 0.04
C ARG A 178 56.70 77.87 1.06
N TYR A 179 57.08 76.99 1.97
CA TYR A 179 58.15 77.26 2.92
C TYR A 179 59.52 77.38 2.22
N GLU A 180 59.82 76.47 1.28
CA GLU A 180 61.03 76.52 0.45
C GLU A 180 61.08 77.81 -0.40
N GLY A 181 59.97 78.20 -1.02
CA GLY A 181 59.87 79.42 -1.84
C GLY A 181 60.02 80.73 -1.05
N LYS A 182 59.75 80.74 0.25
CA LYS A 182 59.91 81.92 1.13
C LYS A 182 61.38 82.29 1.39
N GLY A 183 62.32 81.36 1.19
CA GLY A 183 63.69 81.45 1.68
C GLY A 183 64.60 82.51 1.07
N LEU A 184 64.30 83.06 -0.12
CA LEU A 184 65.29 83.90 -0.84
C LEU A 184 64.77 85.26 -1.34
N GLY A 185 63.49 85.40 -1.69
CA GLY A 185 62.94 86.67 -2.21
C GLY A 185 62.05 87.45 -1.25
N GLU A 186 61.32 86.77 -0.37
CA GLU A 186 60.28 87.39 0.47
C GLU A 186 60.83 87.97 1.78
N VAL A 187 61.96 87.44 2.29
CA VAL A 187 62.64 87.96 3.50
C VAL A 187 63.17 89.39 3.29
N ILE A 188 63.55 89.77 2.06
CA ILE A 188 64.04 91.12 1.73
C ILE A 188 62.89 92.14 1.72
N GLY A 189 61.65 91.74 1.42
CA GLY A 189 60.45 92.60 1.39
C GLY A 189 59.55 92.53 2.64
N SER A 190 59.81 91.64 3.59
CA SER A 190 58.91 91.36 4.73
C SER A 190 59.17 92.21 5.98
N ASN A 191 60.18 93.07 5.99
CA ASN A 191 60.45 94.02 7.08
C ASN A 191 59.64 95.33 6.90
N GLU A 192 58.31 95.25 6.85
CA GLU A 192 57.46 96.46 6.91
C GLU A 192 56.99 96.73 8.36
N PRO A 193 57.45 97.82 9.02
CA PRO A 193 57.19 98.04 10.44
C PRO A 193 55.80 98.63 10.80
N PHE A 194 54.88 98.88 9.85
CA PHE A 194 53.69 99.71 10.16
C PHE A 194 52.30 99.22 9.74
N THR A 195 52.13 98.22 8.87
CA THR A 195 50.78 97.97 8.28
C THR A 195 49.95 96.84 8.90
N LYS A 196 50.49 95.91 9.71
CA LYS A 196 49.80 94.70 10.24
C LYS A 196 49.10 93.80 9.19
N ILE A 197 48.96 94.23 7.93
CA ILE A 197 48.26 93.55 6.83
C ILE A 197 48.90 92.20 6.53
N LYS A 198 50.24 92.13 6.47
CA LYS A 198 50.97 90.87 6.25
C LYS A 198 50.76 89.85 7.36
N ARG A 199 50.59 90.31 8.61
CA ARG A 199 50.30 89.43 9.76
C ARG A 199 48.92 88.80 9.61
N VAL A 200 47.89 89.59 9.30
CA VAL A 200 46.53 89.10 9.06
C VAL A 200 46.48 88.15 7.87
N GLN A 201 47.24 88.40 6.80
CA GLN A 201 47.34 87.49 5.65
C GLN A 201 47.96 86.13 6.04
N LEU A 202 48.99 86.11 6.89
CA LEU A 202 49.58 84.88 7.40
C LEU A 202 48.66 84.15 8.38
N GLU A 203 47.95 84.88 9.24
CA GLU A 203 46.93 84.33 10.15
C GLU A 203 45.80 83.67 9.35
N ASN A 204 45.26 84.34 8.32
CA ASN A 204 44.24 83.78 7.43
C ASN A 204 44.75 82.54 6.68
N LEU A 205 45.98 82.58 6.15
CA LEU A 205 46.55 81.44 5.45
C LEU A 205 46.76 80.24 6.38
N ALA A 206 47.24 80.47 7.61
CA ALA A 206 47.38 79.42 8.61
C ALA A 206 46.01 78.84 9.00
N GLN A 207 44.99 79.68 9.05
CA GLN A 207 43.61 79.27 9.31
C GLN A 207 43.05 78.43 8.15
N ASP A 208 43.23 78.85 6.89
CA ASP A 208 42.84 78.08 5.71
C ASP A 208 43.48 76.68 5.69
N TYR A 209 44.77 76.57 6.06
CA TYR A 209 45.44 75.26 6.15
C TYR A 209 44.93 74.41 7.31
N ARG A 210 44.62 75.01 8.47
CA ARG A 210 43.97 74.30 9.58
C ARG A 210 42.61 73.76 9.17
N ASP A 211 41.80 74.58 8.50
CA ASP A 211 40.48 74.18 8.02
C ASP A 211 40.60 73.02 7.01
N LYS A 212 41.58 73.05 6.10
CA LYS A 212 41.86 71.95 5.16
C LYS A 212 42.34 70.68 5.88
N LEU A 213 43.19 70.80 6.90
CA LEU A 213 43.62 69.64 7.70
C LEU A 213 42.42 69.01 8.43
N ASP A 214 41.63 69.83 9.13
CA ASP A 214 40.48 69.39 9.90
C ASP A 214 39.42 68.68 9.03
N GLN A 215 39.22 69.14 7.80
CA GLN A 215 38.34 68.48 6.82
C GLN A 215 38.80 67.08 6.39
N ASN A 216 40.11 66.79 6.46
CA ASN A 216 40.70 65.55 5.97
C ASN A 216 41.15 64.60 7.09
N VAL A 217 41.13 65.02 8.36
CA VAL A 217 41.36 64.12 9.50
C VAL A 217 40.28 63.04 9.51
N VAL A 218 40.71 61.79 9.67
CA VAL A 218 39.80 60.66 9.89
C VAL A 218 39.61 60.53 11.40
N ALA A 219 38.36 60.55 11.87
CA ALA A 219 38.07 60.28 13.28
C ALA A 219 38.55 58.86 13.65
N PRO A 220 39.10 58.64 14.86
CA PRO A 220 39.54 57.31 15.27
C PRO A 220 38.35 56.36 15.21
N ALA A 221 38.53 55.23 14.53
CA ALA A 221 37.53 54.18 14.49
C ALA A 221 37.27 53.73 15.94
N ALA A 222 36.04 53.88 16.42
CA ALA A 222 35.60 53.20 17.63
C ALA A 222 35.80 51.70 17.37
N GLY A 223 36.87 51.14 17.93
CA GLY A 223 37.17 49.72 17.80
C GLY A 223 35.96 48.89 18.25
N PRO A 224 35.74 47.71 17.65
CA PRO A 224 34.61 46.88 18.03
C PRO A 224 34.69 46.62 19.54
N ALA A 225 33.63 47.03 20.26
CA ALA A 225 33.44 46.62 21.63
C ALA A 225 33.41 45.08 21.63
N VAL A 226 34.53 44.49 22.05
CA VAL A 226 34.65 43.05 22.31
C VAL A 226 33.62 42.75 23.39
N GLN A 227 32.46 42.22 22.98
CA GLN A 227 31.54 41.59 23.90
C GLN A 227 32.18 40.28 24.33
N THR A 228 32.98 40.34 25.39
CA THR A 228 33.37 39.18 26.17
C THR A 228 32.11 38.53 26.73
N ARG A 229 31.97 37.25 26.37
CA ARG A 229 30.90 36.32 26.74
C ARG A 229 30.89 36.02 28.24
#